data_AF-A0A250KXJ7-F1
#
_entry.id   AF-A0A250KXJ7-F1
#
_cell.length_a   1.000
_cell.length_b   1.000
_cell.length_c   1.000
_cell.angle_alpha   90.00
_cell.angle_beta   90.00
_cell.angle_gamma   90.00
#
_symmetry.space_group_name_H-M   'P 1'
#
loop_
_entity.id
_entity.type
_entity.pdbx_description
1 polymer ?
#
loop_
_entity_poly.entity_id
_entity_poly.type
_entity_poly.pdbx_seq_one_letter_code
_entity_poly.pdbx_strand_id
1 'polypeptide(L)'
;MYTLKTVLPPAAALALGLAWVPVHAHSVWSGDLADLTLVAGDPGALGDPVIVSDDTGVSLNFSPAPLSFDAMSGGTGQVDTEIVGLKFKATAAPNQVITGVSWREHGVYQVTGEESWVSAFASLRLADPETRETVGNTDTGTFSAQGVRGATTGGPWDLTVSRDIAARSIEIELTIKDILAAYAPENGFARLDKDFGGLRVDVAPIPVPASVWLLGSALAGLVMIGRRRSGSA
;
A
#
# COMPACT_ATOMS: atom_id res chain seq x y z
N MET A 1 -18.60 -34.14 18.06
CA MET A 1 -19.26 -32.86 17.73
C MET A 1 -18.34 -31.77 18.26
N TYR A 2 -17.40 -31.30 17.43
CA TYR A 2 -16.38 -30.33 17.86
C TYR A 2 -16.94 -28.93 17.68
N THR A 3 -17.17 -28.24 18.79
CA THR A 3 -17.50 -26.83 18.80
C THR A 3 -16.25 -26.08 18.37
N LEU A 4 -16.19 -25.65 17.10
CA LEU A 4 -15.22 -24.65 16.65
C LEU A 4 -15.50 -23.37 17.45
N LYS A 5 -14.83 -23.21 18.59
CA LYS A 5 -14.63 -21.89 19.16
C LYS A 5 -13.70 -21.17 18.20
N THR A 6 -14.27 -20.38 17.29
CA THR A 6 -13.57 -19.22 16.74
C THR A 6 -13.16 -18.35 17.92
N VAL A 7 -12.01 -18.66 18.51
CA VAL A 7 -11.27 -17.74 19.35
C VAL A 7 -10.78 -16.70 18.35
N LEU A 8 -11.58 -15.66 18.15
CA LEU A 8 -11.03 -14.37 17.75
C LEU A 8 -9.86 -14.14 18.73
N PRO A 9 -8.60 -14.08 18.26
CA PRO A 9 -7.50 -13.78 19.15
C PRO A 9 -7.89 -12.52 19.92
N PRO A 10 -7.84 -12.55 21.26
CA PRO A 10 -8.19 -11.39 22.05
C PRO A 10 -7.36 -10.24 21.51
N ALA A 11 -8.05 -9.15 21.15
CA ALA A 11 -7.49 -7.85 20.88
C ALA A 11 -6.17 -7.71 21.68
N ALA A 12 -5.02 -7.47 21.06
CA ALA A 12 -4.67 -6.18 20.45
C ALA A 12 -5.28 -4.98 21.21
N ALA A 13 -5.48 -5.13 22.52
CA ALA A 13 -5.93 -4.12 23.44
C ALA A 13 -4.75 -3.17 23.67
N LEU A 14 -4.68 -2.18 22.80
CA LEU A 14 -4.53 -0.77 23.18
C LEU A 14 -3.58 -0.50 24.35
N ALA A 15 -2.29 -0.47 24.03
CA ALA A 15 -1.34 0.42 24.68
C ALA A 15 -0.58 1.19 23.59
N LEU A 16 -1.29 2.01 22.82
CA LEU A 16 -0.68 3.08 22.01
C LEU A 16 -0.20 4.19 22.95
N GLY A 17 0.88 3.90 23.67
CA GLY A 17 1.71 4.92 24.30
C GLY A 17 2.40 5.69 23.20
N LEU A 18 1.89 6.88 22.90
CA LEU A 18 2.54 7.90 22.07
C LEU A 18 3.95 8.18 22.62
N ALA A 19 4.97 7.60 22.01
CA ALA A 19 6.34 8.00 22.28
C ALA A 19 7.12 8.09 20.97
N TRP A 20 7.36 9.36 20.58
CA TRP A 20 8.48 9.85 19.79
C TRP A 20 8.60 9.31 18.37
N VAL A 21 7.99 10.02 17.42
CA VAL A 21 8.42 9.98 16.02
C VAL A 21 9.66 10.88 15.93
N PRO A 22 10.84 10.36 15.57
CA PRO A 22 11.94 11.22 15.14
C PRO A 22 11.39 12.09 14.00
N VAL A 23 11.65 13.40 14.02
CA VAL A 23 11.40 14.25 12.85
C VAL A 23 12.37 13.80 11.77
N HIS A 24 11.97 12.78 11.00
CA HIS A 24 12.70 12.40 9.80
C HIS A 24 12.55 13.54 8.80
N ALA A 25 13.64 13.80 8.08
CA ALA A 25 13.61 14.73 6.97
C ALA A 25 12.50 14.31 6.01
N HIS A 26 11.67 15.28 5.60
CA HIS A 26 10.70 15.09 4.53
C HIS A 26 11.43 14.45 3.34
N SER A 27 11.10 13.20 3.06
CA SER A 27 11.68 12.46 1.94
C SER A 27 10.71 12.58 0.78
N VAL A 28 11.22 13.09 -0.34
CA VAL A 28 10.47 13.25 -1.59
C VAL A 28 11.11 12.34 -2.62
N TRP A 29 10.30 11.48 -3.21
CA TRP A 29 10.67 10.63 -4.33
C TRP A 29 9.89 11.09 -5.55
N SER A 30 10.59 11.66 -6.52
CA SER A 30 9.98 12.21 -7.73
C SER A 30 10.08 11.24 -8.90
N GLY A 31 8.96 11.01 -9.57
CA GLY A 31 8.88 10.32 -10.85
C GLY A 31 8.23 11.20 -11.92
N ASP A 32 8.31 10.78 -13.18
CA ASP A 32 7.76 11.56 -14.31
C ASP A 32 6.22 11.70 -14.26
N LEU A 33 5.55 10.78 -13.56
CA LEU A 33 4.08 10.69 -13.50
C LEU A 33 3.48 11.14 -12.17
N ALA A 34 4.23 11.01 -11.07
CA ALA A 34 3.79 11.41 -9.75
C ALA A 34 4.97 11.59 -8.81
N ASP A 35 4.81 12.49 -7.84
CA ASP A 35 5.69 12.65 -6.69
C ASP A 35 5.10 11.93 -5.47
N LEU A 36 5.95 11.25 -4.71
CA LEU A 36 5.61 10.65 -3.42
C LEU A 36 6.39 11.35 -2.32
N THR A 37 5.69 11.83 -1.30
CA THR A 37 6.28 12.50 -0.13
C THR A 37 5.92 11.74 1.13
N LEU A 38 6.91 11.33 1.92
CA LEU A 38 6.67 10.81 3.27
C LEU A 38 6.27 11.97 4.18
N VAL A 39 5.07 11.88 4.76
CA VAL A 39 4.51 12.90 5.66
C VAL A 39 4.69 12.50 7.12
N ALA A 40 4.56 11.20 7.43
CA ALA A 40 4.76 10.67 8.78
C ALA A 40 5.11 9.17 8.75
N GLY A 41 5.75 8.70 9.82
CA GLY A 41 6.23 7.32 9.96
C GLY A 41 7.74 7.22 9.79
N ASP A 42 8.29 6.06 10.12
CA ASP A 42 9.70 5.73 9.91
C ASP A 42 9.78 4.56 8.91
N PRO A 43 10.24 4.79 7.67
CA PRO A 43 10.42 3.73 6.70
C PRO A 43 11.66 2.88 6.99
N GLY A 44 12.51 3.24 7.96
CA GLY A 44 13.77 2.56 8.26
C GLY A 44 13.61 1.05 8.52
N ALA A 45 12.50 0.65 9.15
CA ALA A 45 12.15 -0.76 9.34
C ALA A 45 11.90 -1.51 8.02
N LEU A 46 11.52 -0.80 6.95
CA LEU A 46 11.30 -1.34 5.60
C LEU A 46 12.54 -1.19 4.69
N GLY A 47 13.62 -0.55 5.16
CA GLY A 47 14.81 -0.26 4.38
C GLY A 47 14.67 0.95 3.45
N ASP A 48 15.74 1.26 2.71
CA ASP A 48 15.76 2.37 1.77
C ASP A 48 14.90 2.04 0.54
N PRO A 49 13.90 2.89 0.20
CA PRO A 49 13.06 2.60 -0.94
C PRO A 49 13.74 2.92 -2.28
N VAL A 50 13.38 2.14 -3.29
CA VAL A 50 13.71 2.38 -4.69
C VAL A 50 12.46 2.81 -5.44
N ILE A 51 12.52 3.96 -6.11
CA ILE A 51 11.45 4.41 -7.00
C ILE A 51 11.55 3.71 -8.36
N VAL A 52 10.44 3.22 -8.87
CA VAL A 52 10.30 2.62 -10.20
C VAL A 52 9.09 3.24 -10.87
N SER A 53 9.24 3.67 -12.13
CA SER A 53 8.14 4.25 -12.89
C SER A 53 7.92 3.46 -14.18
N ASP A 54 6.66 3.38 -14.59
CA ASP A 54 6.23 2.87 -15.90
C ASP A 54 5.21 3.84 -16.52
N ASP A 55 4.67 3.52 -17.68
CA ASP A 55 3.72 4.39 -18.42
C ASP A 55 2.37 4.58 -17.70
N THR A 56 2.11 3.82 -16.63
CA THR A 56 0.82 3.78 -15.92
C THR A 56 0.89 4.26 -14.48
N GLY A 57 2.08 4.55 -13.95
CA GLY A 57 2.21 4.98 -12.56
C GLY A 57 3.62 4.90 -11.97
N VAL A 58 3.68 5.15 -10.67
CA VAL A 58 4.91 5.17 -9.88
C VAL A 58 4.81 4.17 -8.75
N SER A 59 5.89 3.43 -8.52
CA SER A 59 6.04 2.47 -7.44
C SER A 59 7.21 2.84 -6.53
N LEU A 60 7.00 2.76 -5.22
CA LEU A 60 8.01 2.89 -4.18
C LEU A 60 8.22 1.52 -3.53
N ASN A 61 9.34 0.89 -3.87
CA ASN A 61 9.65 -0.47 -3.49
C ASN A 61 10.64 -0.48 -2.34
N PHE A 62 10.22 -1.07 -1.22
CA PHE A 62 11.00 -1.31 -0.03
C PHE A 62 11.52 -2.74 -0.03
N SER A 63 12.81 -2.89 0.20
CA SER A 63 13.45 -4.20 0.41
C SER A 63 14.00 -4.19 1.83
N PRO A 64 13.18 -4.49 2.85
CA PRO A 64 13.67 -4.63 4.22
C PRO A 64 14.87 -5.56 4.22
N ALA A 65 15.88 -5.19 5.01
CA ALA A 65 16.91 -6.17 5.33
C ALA A 65 16.21 -7.35 6.03
N PRO A 66 16.64 -8.61 5.83
CA PRO A 66 15.93 -9.81 6.28
C PRO A 66 15.72 -9.96 7.81
N LEU A 67 15.97 -8.91 8.61
CA LEU A 67 15.88 -8.85 10.07
C LEU A 67 15.28 -7.52 10.61
N SER A 68 14.68 -6.66 9.76
CA SER A 68 14.19 -5.34 10.21
C SER A 68 12.67 -5.26 10.42
N PHE A 69 11.91 -6.28 9.98
CA PHE A 69 10.47 -6.36 10.20
C PHE A 69 10.00 -7.82 10.20
N ASP A 70 10.15 -8.47 11.35
CA ASP A 70 9.78 -9.87 11.58
C ASP A 70 9.05 -10.03 12.92
N ALA A 71 8.16 -11.02 13.01
CA ALA A 71 7.57 -11.45 14.27
C ALA A 71 8.00 -12.90 14.56
N MET A 72 8.52 -13.15 15.76
CA MET A 72 9.04 -14.46 16.14
C MET A 72 8.63 -14.86 17.57
N SER A 73 8.08 -16.07 17.71
CA SER A 73 7.80 -16.70 19.00
C SER A 73 8.48 -18.07 19.10
N GLY A 74 9.38 -18.19 20.08
CA GLY A 74 10.19 -19.39 20.35
C GLY A 74 9.54 -20.42 21.28
N GLY A 75 8.21 -20.42 21.39
CA GLY A 75 7.48 -21.42 22.17
C GLY A 75 7.34 -21.11 23.66
N THR A 76 7.25 -19.83 24.03
CA THR A 76 6.98 -19.39 25.41
C THR A 76 5.51 -19.05 25.64
N GLY A 77 4.64 -19.25 24.64
CA GLY A 77 3.26 -18.77 24.66
C GLY A 77 3.15 -17.24 24.53
N GLN A 78 4.23 -16.55 24.13
CA GLN A 78 4.21 -15.11 23.89
C GLN A 78 3.80 -14.82 22.45
N VAL A 79 2.97 -13.80 22.28
CA VAL A 79 2.67 -13.21 20.98
C VAL A 79 3.69 -12.12 20.74
N ASP A 80 4.47 -12.25 19.68
CA ASP A 80 5.31 -11.18 19.18
C ASP A 80 4.53 -10.37 18.14
N THR A 81 4.70 -9.06 18.12
CA THR A 81 3.93 -8.17 17.24
C THR A 81 4.77 -6.99 16.80
N GLU A 82 4.91 -6.85 15.48
CA GLU A 82 5.55 -5.70 14.85
C GLU A 82 4.52 -4.84 14.14
N ILE A 83 4.60 -3.52 14.31
CA ILE A 83 3.64 -2.56 13.76
C ILE A 83 4.40 -1.42 13.09
N VAL A 84 4.09 -1.20 11.81
CA VAL A 84 4.56 -0.02 11.08
C VAL A 84 3.37 0.79 10.57
N GLY A 85 3.46 2.10 10.69
CA GLY A 85 2.47 3.04 10.18
C GLY A 85 3.15 4.11 9.34
N LEU A 86 2.80 4.18 8.07
CA LEU A 86 3.35 5.14 7.12
C LEU A 86 2.25 6.04 6.59
N LYS A 87 2.57 7.30 6.39
CA LYS A 87 1.70 8.26 5.74
C LYS A 87 2.46 8.93 4.61
N PHE A 88 1.90 8.82 3.41
CA PHE A 88 2.43 9.48 2.23
C PHE A 88 1.42 10.49 1.69
N LYS A 89 1.95 11.48 1.00
CA LYS A 89 1.21 12.35 0.09
C LYS A 89 1.68 12.01 -1.32
N ALA A 90 0.73 11.70 -2.19
CA ALA A 90 0.99 11.46 -3.61
C ALA A 90 0.41 12.62 -4.42
N THR A 91 1.21 13.17 -5.33
CA THR A 91 0.83 14.28 -6.21
C THR A 91 1.10 13.88 -7.65
N ALA A 92 0.06 13.79 -8.47
CA ALA A 92 0.18 13.49 -9.89
C ALA A 92 0.84 14.64 -10.66
N ALA A 93 1.62 14.30 -11.68
CA ALA A 93 2.22 15.26 -12.60
C ALA A 93 1.15 16.07 -13.37
N PRO A 94 1.52 17.22 -13.97
CA PRO A 94 0.58 18.00 -14.78
C PRO A 94 -0.08 17.15 -15.88
N ASN A 95 -1.39 17.33 -16.08
CA ASN A 95 -2.22 16.56 -17.01
C ASN A 95 -2.43 15.09 -16.64
N GLN A 96 -2.02 14.64 -15.46
CA GLN A 96 -2.33 13.32 -14.92
C GLN A 96 -3.35 13.43 -13.78
N VAL A 97 -4.08 12.35 -13.54
CA VAL A 97 -4.92 12.14 -12.35
C VAL A 97 -4.60 10.79 -11.76
N ILE A 98 -4.66 10.70 -10.43
CA ILE A 98 -4.48 9.44 -9.72
C ILE A 98 -5.75 8.61 -9.90
N THR A 99 -5.59 7.39 -10.37
CA THR A 99 -6.69 6.46 -10.65
C THR A 99 -6.75 5.31 -9.68
N GLY A 100 -5.63 4.97 -9.05
CA GLY A 100 -5.55 3.85 -8.13
C GLY A 100 -4.34 3.94 -7.23
N VAL A 101 -4.41 3.22 -6.11
CA VAL A 101 -3.27 2.96 -5.25
C VAL A 101 -3.27 1.49 -4.86
N SER A 102 -2.10 0.91 -4.66
CA SER A 102 -1.98 -0.40 -4.04
C SER A 102 -0.78 -0.49 -3.12
N TRP A 103 -0.93 -1.30 -2.07
CA TRP A 103 0.14 -1.69 -1.18
C TRP A 103 0.27 -3.20 -1.27
N ARG A 104 1.48 -3.65 -1.59
CA ARG A 104 1.81 -5.07 -1.72
C ARG A 104 2.93 -5.43 -0.77
N GLU A 105 2.82 -6.59 -0.18
CA GLU A 105 3.78 -7.16 0.75
C GLU A 105 3.99 -8.63 0.43
N HIS A 106 5.20 -9.11 0.65
CA HIS A 106 5.47 -10.54 0.65
C HIS A 106 6.66 -10.87 1.52
N GLY A 107 6.81 -12.15 1.82
CA GLY A 107 7.97 -12.69 2.50
C GLY A 107 7.81 -14.17 2.73
N VAL A 108 8.40 -14.65 3.83
CA VAL A 108 8.39 -16.07 4.19
C VAL A 108 7.85 -16.29 5.59
N TYR A 109 7.26 -17.46 5.82
CA TYR A 109 6.83 -17.87 7.15
C TYR A 109 7.27 -19.29 7.47
N GLN A 110 7.35 -19.55 8.77
CA GLN A 110 7.57 -20.88 9.32
C GLN A 110 6.79 -21.04 10.62
N VAL A 111 5.99 -22.10 10.74
CA VAL A 111 5.28 -22.46 11.97
C VAL A 111 5.50 -23.93 12.29
N THR A 112 5.73 -24.24 13.57
CA THR A 112 5.98 -25.59 14.09
C THR A 112 5.17 -25.80 15.35
N GLY A 113 4.57 -26.97 15.49
CA GLY A 113 3.76 -27.32 16.66
C GLY A 113 2.30 -26.94 16.50
N GLU A 114 1.44 -27.65 17.23
CA GLU A 114 0.01 -27.36 17.29
C GLU A 114 -0.21 -25.99 17.96
N GLU A 115 -1.26 -25.28 17.56
CA GLU A 115 -1.63 -23.96 18.08
C GLU A 115 -0.65 -22.81 17.80
N SER A 116 0.54 -23.09 17.24
CA SER A 116 1.41 -22.04 16.68
C SER A 116 0.73 -21.36 15.50
N TRP A 117 0.88 -20.05 15.37
CA TRP A 117 0.33 -19.31 14.23
C TRP A 117 1.16 -18.07 13.90
N VAL A 118 0.99 -17.62 12.67
CA VAL A 118 1.47 -16.33 12.18
C VAL A 118 0.33 -15.60 11.49
N SER A 119 0.37 -14.28 11.53
CA SER A 119 -0.60 -13.42 10.84
C SER A 119 0.07 -12.17 10.32
N ALA A 120 -0.25 -11.77 9.09
CA ALA A 120 0.01 -10.43 8.57
C ALA A 120 -1.32 -9.71 8.37
N PHE A 121 -1.35 -8.42 8.66
CA PHE A 121 -2.47 -7.54 8.37
C PHE A 121 -1.94 -6.27 7.72
N ALA A 122 -2.57 -5.85 6.63
CA ALA A 122 -2.30 -4.57 6.00
C ALA A 122 -3.60 -3.78 5.87
N SER A 123 -3.51 -2.46 6.02
CA SER A 123 -4.61 -1.55 5.75
C SER A 123 -4.15 -0.35 4.94
N LEU A 124 -4.98 0.05 3.99
CA LEU A 124 -4.77 1.20 3.13
C LEU A 124 -5.96 2.15 3.27
N ARG A 125 -5.69 3.34 3.80
CA ARG A 125 -6.68 4.41 3.95
C ARG A 125 -6.30 5.60 3.09
N LEU A 126 -7.26 6.09 2.32
CA LEU A 126 -7.14 7.31 1.52
C LEU A 126 -7.84 8.47 2.21
N ALA A 127 -7.26 9.65 2.14
CA ALA A 127 -7.84 10.90 2.59
C ALA A 127 -7.53 12.04 1.62
N ASP A 128 -8.42 13.01 1.60
CA ASP A 128 -8.20 14.26 0.89
C ASP A 128 -7.13 15.08 1.66
N PRO A 129 -6.10 15.60 0.98
CA PRO A 129 -4.97 16.24 1.66
C PRO A 129 -5.33 17.58 2.33
N GLU A 130 -6.35 18.28 1.82
CA GLU A 130 -6.77 19.59 2.34
C GLU A 130 -7.72 19.44 3.52
N THR A 131 -8.75 18.61 3.36
CA THR A 131 -9.82 18.41 4.35
C THR A 131 -9.50 17.30 5.35
N ARG A 132 -8.59 16.38 5.00
CA ARG A 132 -8.29 15.13 5.73
C ARG A 132 -9.49 14.20 5.89
N GLU A 133 -10.56 14.44 5.13
CA GLU A 133 -11.70 13.54 5.09
C GLU A 133 -11.33 12.25 4.35
N THR A 134 -11.82 11.11 4.84
CA THR A 134 -11.53 9.83 4.22
C THR A 134 -12.20 9.78 2.84
N VAL A 135 -11.43 9.52 1.79
CA VAL A 135 -11.96 9.33 0.45
C VAL A 135 -12.43 7.88 0.37
N GLY A 136 -13.70 7.60 0.70
CA GLY A 136 -14.33 6.26 0.73
C GLY A 136 -13.82 5.29 1.81
N ASN A 137 -13.97 3.96 1.63
CA ASN A 137 -13.74 2.96 2.67
C ASN A 137 -12.27 2.54 2.83
N THR A 138 -11.84 2.17 4.04
CA THR A 138 -10.50 1.60 4.23
C THR A 138 -10.45 0.18 3.66
N ASP A 139 -9.47 -0.10 2.80
CA ASP A 139 -9.23 -1.45 2.29
C ASP A 139 -8.25 -2.16 3.20
N THR A 140 -8.50 -3.44 3.44
CA THR A 140 -7.70 -4.26 4.37
C THR A 140 -7.47 -5.63 3.79
N GLY A 141 -6.33 -6.23 4.12
CA GLY A 141 -5.98 -7.59 3.75
C GLY A 141 -5.39 -8.33 4.94
N THR A 142 -5.57 -9.65 4.97
CA THR A 142 -4.97 -10.52 5.97
C THR A 142 -4.34 -11.76 5.33
N PHE A 143 -3.20 -12.17 5.88
CA PHE A 143 -2.61 -13.49 5.70
C PHE A 143 -2.55 -14.18 7.05
N SER A 144 -2.76 -15.50 7.09
CA SER A 144 -2.57 -16.29 8.30
C SER A 144 -2.17 -17.72 7.98
N ALA A 145 -1.30 -18.30 8.81
CA ALA A 145 -0.95 -19.70 8.75
C ALA A 145 -0.90 -20.30 10.16
N GLN A 146 -1.24 -21.57 10.27
CA GLN A 146 -1.29 -22.31 11.53
C GLN A 146 -0.41 -23.55 11.46
N GLY A 147 0.22 -23.87 12.59
CA GLY A 147 1.02 -25.07 12.77
C GLY A 147 0.16 -26.31 12.96
N VAL A 148 0.73 -27.46 12.59
CA VAL A 148 0.10 -28.78 12.74
C VAL A 148 0.91 -29.57 13.75
N ARG A 149 0.23 -30.39 14.57
CA ARG A 149 0.88 -31.23 15.58
C ARG A 149 2.00 -32.08 14.96
N GLY A 150 3.21 -31.97 15.53
CA GLY A 150 4.37 -32.76 15.13
C GLY A 150 4.93 -32.45 13.75
N ALA A 151 4.55 -31.31 13.15
CA ALA A 151 5.02 -30.90 11.84
C ALA A 151 5.48 -29.44 11.85
N THR A 152 6.33 -29.12 10.86
CA THR A 152 6.70 -27.76 10.48
C THR A 152 6.07 -27.47 9.13
N THR A 153 5.35 -26.37 9.03
CA THR A 153 4.86 -25.82 7.77
C THR A 153 5.50 -24.46 7.53
N GLY A 154 5.68 -24.11 6.26
CA GLY A 154 6.31 -22.86 5.88
C GLY A 154 6.23 -22.66 4.39
N GLY A 155 6.49 -21.45 3.96
CA GLY A 155 6.42 -21.09 2.54
C GLY A 155 6.37 -19.58 2.34
N PRO A 156 6.21 -19.14 1.08
CA PRO A 156 5.99 -17.75 0.77
C PRO A 156 4.60 -17.32 1.24
N TRP A 157 4.48 -16.05 1.62
CA TRP A 157 3.21 -15.37 1.80
C TRP A 157 3.21 -14.09 0.95
N ASP A 158 2.02 -13.69 0.48
CA ASP A 158 1.82 -12.44 -0.27
C ASP A 158 0.51 -11.82 0.21
N LEU A 159 0.51 -10.50 0.30
CA LEU A 159 -0.64 -9.70 0.65
C LEU A 159 -0.69 -8.47 -0.27
N THR A 160 -1.85 -8.22 -0.87
CA THR A 160 -2.07 -7.02 -1.67
C THR A 160 -3.37 -6.37 -1.24
N VAL A 161 -3.32 -5.07 -0.94
CA VAL A 161 -4.49 -4.22 -0.76
C VAL A 161 -4.46 -3.16 -1.84
N SER A 162 -5.54 -3.02 -2.59
CA SER A 162 -5.61 -2.11 -3.74
C SER A 162 -6.92 -1.37 -3.74
N ARG A 163 -6.87 -0.12 -4.18
CA ARG A 163 -8.02 0.76 -4.18
C ARG A 163 -8.08 1.64 -5.41
N ASP A 164 -9.19 1.55 -6.12
CA ASP A 164 -9.52 2.47 -7.20
C ASP A 164 -10.02 3.79 -6.64
N ILE A 165 -9.63 4.89 -7.29
CA ILE A 165 -10.05 6.24 -6.93
C ILE A 165 -11.03 6.73 -7.99
N ALA A 166 -12.31 6.72 -7.63
CA ALA A 166 -13.38 7.17 -8.54
C ALA A 166 -13.32 8.69 -8.80
N ALA A 167 -12.78 9.46 -7.86
CA ALA A 167 -12.55 10.88 -8.02
C ALA A 167 -11.23 11.13 -8.78
N ARG A 168 -11.25 12.07 -9.74
CA ARG A 168 -10.05 12.50 -10.49
C ARG A 168 -9.16 13.37 -9.61
N SER A 169 -8.53 12.76 -8.60
CA SER A 169 -7.69 13.46 -7.66
C SER A 169 -6.30 13.69 -8.25
N ILE A 170 -5.83 14.94 -8.18
CA ILE A 170 -4.44 15.28 -8.50
C ILE A 170 -3.55 15.01 -7.29
N GLU A 171 -4.11 15.04 -6.09
CA GLU A 171 -3.40 14.83 -4.85
C GLU A 171 -4.22 13.96 -3.89
N ILE A 172 -3.54 13.05 -3.18
CA ILE A 172 -4.14 12.22 -2.12
C ILE A 172 -3.17 12.09 -0.94
N GLU A 173 -3.72 11.97 0.26
CA GLU A 173 -3.00 11.46 1.42
C GLU A 173 -3.35 9.97 1.60
N LEU A 174 -2.34 9.12 1.74
CA LEU A 174 -2.50 7.70 1.97
C LEU A 174 -1.85 7.31 3.30
N THR A 175 -2.55 6.51 4.07
CA THR A 175 -2.05 5.91 5.32
C THR A 175 -2.02 4.41 5.16
N ILE A 176 -0.83 3.84 5.33
CA ILE A 176 -0.57 2.41 5.34
C ILE A 176 -0.35 2.00 6.79
N LYS A 177 -0.95 0.90 7.21
CA LYS A 177 -0.59 0.24 8.48
C LYS A 177 -0.42 -1.23 8.24
N ASP A 178 0.73 -1.73 8.66
CA ASP A 178 1.06 -3.15 8.58
C ASP A 178 1.31 -3.68 9.98
N ILE A 179 0.82 -4.89 10.24
CA ILE A 179 0.97 -5.59 11.51
C ILE A 179 1.39 -7.02 11.20
N LEU A 180 2.54 -7.44 11.72
CA LEU A 180 2.95 -8.83 11.76
C LEU A 180 2.75 -9.35 13.16
N ALA A 181 2.28 -10.59 13.28
CA ALA A 181 2.15 -11.25 14.57
C ALA A 181 2.54 -12.72 14.46
N ALA A 182 3.22 -13.22 15.48
CA ALA A 182 3.61 -14.61 15.61
C ALA A 182 3.37 -15.11 17.03
N TYR A 183 2.90 -16.35 17.14
CA TYR A 183 2.64 -16.99 18.42
C TYR A 183 3.01 -18.46 18.35
N ALA A 184 3.63 -18.96 19.40
CA ALA A 184 3.90 -20.38 19.58
C ALA A 184 3.74 -20.78 21.05
N PRO A 185 2.99 -21.85 21.37
CA PRO A 185 2.90 -22.41 22.73
C PRO A 185 4.19 -23.16 23.10
N GLU A 186 4.23 -23.75 24.29
CA GLU A 186 5.36 -24.56 24.76
C GLU A 186 5.75 -25.65 23.74
N ASN A 187 7.02 -25.67 23.31
CA ASN A 187 7.57 -26.53 22.25
C ASN A 187 7.15 -26.20 20.81
N GLY A 188 6.50 -25.05 20.59
CA GLY A 188 6.20 -24.53 19.25
C GLY A 188 7.27 -23.57 18.73
N PHE A 189 7.12 -23.19 17.47
CA PHE A 189 7.87 -22.09 16.85
C PHE A 189 6.97 -21.38 15.85
N ALA A 190 7.03 -20.06 15.79
CA ALA A 190 6.36 -19.27 14.77
C ALA A 190 7.26 -18.12 14.37
N ARG A 191 7.44 -17.92 13.06
CA ARG A 191 8.21 -16.84 12.47
C ARG A 191 7.54 -16.36 11.20
N LEU A 192 7.46 -15.04 11.07
CA LEU A 192 6.93 -14.36 9.90
C LEU A 192 7.87 -13.23 9.53
N ASP A 193 8.52 -13.33 8.38
CA ASP A 193 9.43 -12.33 7.87
C ASP A 193 8.78 -11.59 6.70
N LYS A 194 8.96 -10.27 6.64
CA LYS A 194 8.64 -9.48 5.46
C LYS A 194 9.91 -9.22 4.67
N ASP A 195 9.94 -9.64 3.41
CA ASP A 195 11.07 -9.44 2.50
C ASP A 195 10.85 -8.22 1.58
N PHE A 196 9.60 -7.79 1.44
CA PHE A 196 9.22 -6.72 0.52
C PHE A 196 8.00 -5.95 0.98
N GLY A 197 8.01 -4.64 0.76
CA GLY A 197 6.82 -3.77 0.76
C GLY A 197 6.83 -2.90 -0.49
N GLY A 198 5.69 -2.68 -1.14
CA GLY A 198 5.61 -1.91 -2.37
C GLY A 198 4.37 -1.04 -2.39
N LEU A 199 4.55 0.27 -2.42
CA LEU A 199 3.47 1.23 -2.66
C LEU A 199 3.43 1.55 -4.14
N ARG A 200 2.29 1.33 -4.79
CA ARG A 200 2.06 1.79 -6.16
C ARG A 200 0.94 2.82 -6.21
N VAL A 201 1.17 3.85 -7.02
CA VAL A 201 0.19 4.88 -7.38
C VAL A 201 0.00 4.84 -8.89
N ASP A 202 -1.19 4.45 -9.32
CA ASP A 202 -1.57 4.42 -10.72
C ASP A 202 -2.13 5.78 -11.13
N VAL A 203 -1.75 6.23 -12.33
CA VAL A 203 -2.22 7.49 -12.89
C VAL A 203 -2.77 7.29 -14.30
N ALA A 204 -3.59 8.23 -14.75
CA ALA A 204 -4.03 8.31 -16.12
C ALA A 204 -4.08 9.76 -16.61
N PRO A 205 -3.92 10.01 -17.92
CA PRO A 205 -4.06 11.34 -18.47
C PRO A 205 -5.46 11.91 -18.21
N ILE A 206 -5.53 13.20 -17.90
CA ILE A 206 -6.80 13.92 -17.77
C ILE A 206 -7.52 13.87 -19.11
N PRO A 207 -8.75 13.31 -19.18
CA PRO A 207 -9.49 13.27 -20.42
C PRO A 207 -9.76 14.69 -20.92
N VAL A 208 -9.22 15.00 -22.10
CA VAL A 208 -9.49 16.29 -22.76
C VAL A 208 -10.99 16.37 -23.04
N PRO A 209 -11.68 17.45 -22.61
CA PRO A 209 -13.10 17.59 -22.88
C PRO A 209 -13.41 17.44 -24.37
N ALA A 210 -14.48 16.70 -24.69
CA ALA A 210 -14.91 16.51 -26.07
C ALA A 210 -15.12 17.85 -26.80
N SER A 211 -15.43 18.93 -26.07
CA SER A 211 -15.55 20.28 -26.61
C SER A 211 -14.27 20.78 -27.29
N VAL A 212 -13.08 20.40 -26.84
CA VAL A 212 -11.81 20.80 -27.49
C VAL A 212 -11.67 20.10 -28.83
N TRP A 213 -12.02 18.81 -28.91
CA TRP A 213 -12.08 18.06 -30.16
C TRP A 213 -13.14 18.60 -31.12
N LEU A 214 -14.32 18.95 -30.60
CA LEU A 214 -15.39 19.57 -31.37
C LEU A 214 -14.99 20.95 -31.89
N LEU A 215 -14.32 21.76 -31.07
CA LEU A 215 -13.80 23.06 -31.47
C LEU A 215 -12.72 22.91 -32.55
N GLY A 216 -11.77 21.99 -32.35
CA GLY A 216 -10.71 21.69 -33.31
C GLY A 216 -11.26 21.23 -34.66
N SER A 217 -12.25 20.33 -34.64
CA SER A 217 -12.91 19.85 -35.85
C SER A 217 -13.76 20.92 -36.54
N ALA A 218 -14.50 21.74 -35.78
CA ALA A 218 -15.26 22.87 -36.33
C ALA A 218 -14.33 23.90 -36.99
N LEU A 219 -13.21 24.24 -36.34
CA LEU A 219 -12.22 25.17 -36.88
C LEU A 219 -11.59 24.63 -38.18
N ALA A 220 -11.21 23.34 -38.19
CA ALA A 220 -10.69 22.68 -39.40
C ALA A 220 -11.71 22.73 -40.55
N GLY A 221 -13.00 22.52 -40.25
CA GLY A 221 -14.09 22.65 -41.21
C GLY A 221 -14.22 24.06 -41.79
N LEU A 222 -14.19 25.08 -40.93
CA LEU A 222 -14.26 26.49 -41.35
C LEU A 222 -13.07 26.89 -42.24
N VAL A 223 -11.85 26.46 -41.91
CA VAL A 223 -10.65 26.72 -42.72
C VAL A 223 -10.77 26.08 -44.11
N MET A 224 -11.28 24.85 -44.22
CA MET A 224 -11.51 24.22 -45.52
C MET A 224 -12.53 24.97 -46.37
N ILE A 225 -13.63 25.45 -45.77
CA ILE A 225 -14.65 26.24 -46.48
C ILE A 225 -14.06 27.59 -46.92
N GLY A 226 -13.27 28.24 -46.07
CA GLY A 226 -12.59 29.50 -46.39
C GLY A 226 -11.59 29.36 -47.55
N ARG A 227 -10.79 28.29 -47.58
CA ARG A 227 -9.84 28.02 -48.67
C ARG A 227 -10.54 27.76 -50.00
N ARG A 228 -11.68 27.06 -50.02
CA ARG A 228 -12.46 26.84 -51.25
C ARG A 228 -12.97 28.14 -51.87
N ARG A 229 -13.31 29.15 -51.06
CA ARG A 229 -13.81 30.44 -51.57
C ARG A 229 -12.70 31.37 -52.08
N SER A 230 -11.49 31.27 -51.54
CA SER A 230 -10.36 32.14 -51.96
C SER A 230 -9.62 31.65 -53.21
N GLY A 231 -9.84 30.41 -53.65
CA GLY A 231 -9.21 29.84 -54.87
C GLY A 231 -10.02 29.98 -56.16
N SER A 232 -11.11 30.75 -56.16
CA SER A 232 -11.97 30.98 -57.34
C SER A 232 -11.95 32.44 -57.82
N ALA A 233 -10.84 33.14 -57.62
CA ALA A 233 -10.56 34.46 -58.20
C ALA A 233 -9.59 34.33 -59.37
#